data_AF-A0A7J4EGU2-F1
#
_entry.id   AF-A0A7J4EGU2-F1
#
_cell.length_a   1.000
_cell.length_b   1.000
_cell.length_c   1.000
_cell.angle_alpha   90.00
_cell.angle_beta   90.00
_cell.angle_gamma   90.00
#
_symmetry.space_group_name_H-M   'P 1'
#
loop_
_entity.id
_entity.type
_entity.pdbx_description
1 polymer ?
#
loop_
_entity_poly.entity_id
_entity_poly.type
_entity_poly.pdbx_seq_one_letter_code
_entity_poly.pdbx_strand_id
1 'polypeptide(L)'
;MGKDIIQKILEKHIVEGRFEPGEEIAIKIDQTLTQDATGTMAYLQFEAMGVPRVKTELSVSYVDHNTVQVGFENADDHKYL
;
A
#
# COMPACT_ATOMS: atom_id res chain seq x y z
N MET A 1 20.79 -15.36 -21.35
CA MET A 1 21.12 -15.17 -19.91
C MET A 1 19.87 -15.46 -19.08
N GLY A 2 20.02 -16.06 -17.91
CA GLY A 2 18.89 -16.30 -17.01
C GLY A 2 18.43 -15.01 -16.33
N LYS A 3 17.14 -14.90 -16.03
CA LYS A 3 16.56 -13.79 -15.26
C LYS A 3 16.79 -13.99 -13.77
N ASP A 4 17.06 -12.89 -13.05
CA ASP A 4 17.11 -12.91 -11.59
C ASP A 4 15.71 -13.03 -10.97
N ILE A 5 15.65 -13.16 -9.64
CA ILE A 5 14.38 -13.36 -8.92
C ILE A 5 13.48 -12.12 -8.97
N ILE A 6 14.06 -10.91 -8.94
CA ILE A 6 13.31 -9.66 -8.97
C ILE A 6 12.65 -9.49 -10.33
N GLN A 7 13.40 -9.73 -11.41
CA GLN A 7 12.89 -9.71 -12.78
C GLN A 7 11.75 -10.71 -12.95
N LYS A 8 11.91 -11.94 -12.46
CA LYS A 8 10.86 -12.97 -12.53
C LYS A 8 9.59 -12.57 -11.79
N ILE A 9 9.72 -11.93 -10.62
CA ILE A 9 8.59 -11.43 -9.85
C ILE A 9 7.93 -10.28 -10.60
N LEU A 10 8.68 -9.23 -10.97
CA LEU A 10 8.12 -8.06 -11.65
C LEU A 10 7.40 -8.43 -12.94
N GLU A 11 8.04 -9.22 -13.83
CA GLU A 11 7.44 -9.64 -15.09
C GLU A 11 6.13 -10.41 -14.92
N LYS A 12 5.98 -11.17 -13.83
CA LYS A 12 4.73 -11.88 -13.53
C LYS A 12 3.61 -10.94 -13.09
N HIS A 13 3.93 -9.75 -12.57
CA HIS A 13 2.97 -8.79 -12.06
C HIS A 13 2.73 -7.58 -12.99
N ILE A 14 3.48 -7.43 -14.08
CA ILE A 14 3.23 -6.39 -15.08
C ILE A 14 1.87 -6.66 -15.75
N VAL A 15 1.01 -5.64 -15.74
CA VAL A 15 -0.29 -5.65 -16.41
C VAL A 15 -0.34 -4.70 -17.61
N GLU A 16 0.58 -3.73 -17.67
CA GLU A 16 0.71 -2.77 -18.78
C GLU A 16 2.16 -2.27 -18.90
N GLY A 17 2.57 -1.89 -20.11
CA GLY A 17 3.91 -1.36 -20.41
C GLY A 17 4.93 -2.44 -20.80
N ARG A 18 6.17 -2.02 -21.10
CA ARG A 18 7.29 -2.93 -21.41
C ARG A 18 8.35 -2.85 -20.33
N PHE A 19 8.93 -4.00 -20.00
CA PHE A 19 9.95 -4.09 -18.96
C PHE A 19 11.33 -3.69 -19.48
N GLU A 20 11.48 -2.41 -19.84
CA GLU A 20 12.70 -1.82 -20.39
C GLU A 20 13.13 -0.60 -19.54
N PRO A 21 14.44 -0.35 -19.33
CA PRO A 21 14.90 0.79 -18.54
C PRO A 21 14.40 2.13 -19.07
N GLY A 22 13.77 2.92 -18.19
CA GLY A 22 13.23 4.23 -18.54
C GLY A 22 11.80 4.22 -19.09
N GLU A 23 11.20 3.05 -19.33
CA GLU A 23 9.77 2.94 -19.64
C GLU A 23 8.93 2.77 -18.36
N GLU A 24 7.74 3.36 -18.36
CA GLU A 24 6.75 3.18 -17.29
C GLU A 24 6.01 1.84 -17.47
N ILE A 25 5.76 1.17 -16.35
CA ILE A 25 4.98 -0.07 -16.29
C ILE A 25 3.90 0.04 -15.22
N ALA A 26 2.75 -0.58 -15.47
CA ALA A 26 1.76 -0.82 -14.43
C ALA A 26 1.96 -2.23 -13.87
N ILE A 27 2.01 -2.33 -12.54
CA ILE A 27 2.12 -3.61 -11.85
C ILE A 27 0.88 -3.87 -10.99
N LYS A 28 0.45 -5.13 -10.93
CA LYS A 28 -0.52 -5.60 -9.96
C LYS A 28 0.12 -5.62 -8.58
N ILE A 29 -0.50 -4.92 -7.64
CA ILE A 29 -0.14 -4.98 -6.23
C ILE A 29 -1.02 -6.03 -5.56
N ASP A 30 -0.41 -7.09 -5.04
CA ASP A 30 -1.17 -8.16 -4.38
C ASP A 30 -1.58 -7.77 -2.97
N GLN A 31 -0.71 -7.05 -2.24
CA GLN A 31 -0.93 -6.68 -0.86
C GLN A 31 -0.51 -5.25 -0.55
N THR A 32 -1.23 -4.60 0.35
CA THR A 32 -0.82 -3.33 0.96
C THR A 32 -0.69 -3.47 2.46
N LEU A 33 0.35 -2.83 3.02
CA LEU A 33 0.61 -2.78 4.45
C LEU A 33 0.72 -1.32 4.86
N THR A 34 -0.08 -0.90 5.83
CA THR A 34 -0.01 0.40 6.47
C THR A 34 0.33 0.24 7.95
N GLN A 35 0.76 1.33 8.58
CA GLN A 35 1.01 1.40 10.02
C GLN A 35 0.38 2.67 10.57
N ASP A 36 -0.01 2.69 11.84
CA ASP A 36 -0.77 3.74 12.52
C ASP A 36 -0.23 5.17 12.33
N ALA A 37 1.08 5.40 12.25
CA ALA A 37 1.66 6.71 11.96
C ALA A 37 1.55 7.18 10.49
N THR A 38 1.18 6.32 9.53
CA THR A 38 0.93 6.71 8.12
C THR A 38 -0.43 6.30 7.58
N GLY A 39 -1.12 5.38 8.27
CA GLY A 39 -2.36 4.75 7.83
C GLY A 39 -3.49 5.76 7.71
N THR A 40 -3.63 6.66 8.70
CA THR A 40 -4.69 7.66 8.73
C THR A 40 -4.70 8.48 7.44
N MET A 41 -3.56 9.09 7.09
CA MET A 41 -3.45 9.88 5.86
C MET A 41 -3.62 9.04 4.59
N ALA A 42 -3.11 7.80 4.56
CA ALA A 42 -3.29 6.92 3.42
C ALA A 42 -4.78 6.61 3.17
N TYR A 43 -5.54 6.34 4.22
CA TYR A 43 -6.96 6.02 4.11
C TYR A 43 -7.80 7.26 3.82
N LEU A 44 -7.48 8.43 4.40
CA LEU A 44 -8.16 9.69 4.04
C LEU A 44 -8.00 10.01 2.55
N GLN A 45 -6.81 9.77 1.97
CA GLN A 45 -6.61 9.92 0.52
C GLN A 45 -7.37 8.86 -0.27
N PHE A 46 -7.40 7.61 0.20
CA PHE A 46 -8.16 6.54 -0.44
C PHE A 46 -9.68 6.85 -0.48
N GLU A 47 -10.23 7.37 0.61
CA GLU A 47 -11.62 7.84 0.69
C GLU A 47 -11.88 9.01 -0.25
N ALA A 48 -10.96 9.99 -0.31
CA ALA A 48 -11.06 11.15 -1.19
C ALA A 48 -11.06 10.77 -2.68
N MET A 49 -10.45 9.63 -3.05
CA MET A 49 -10.52 9.10 -4.42
C MET A 49 -11.90 8.55 -4.80
N GLY A 50 -12.83 8.39 -3.85
CA GLY A 50 -14.18 7.88 -4.10
C GLY A 50 -14.23 6.40 -4.49
N VAL A 51 -13.20 5.63 -4.13
CA VAL A 51 -13.13 4.19 -4.42
C VAL A 51 -13.81 3.42 -3.29
N PRO A 52 -14.84 2.60 -3.57
CA PRO A 52 -15.67 2.02 -2.51
C PRO A 52 -14.99 0.92 -1.68
N ARG A 53 -13.93 0.31 -2.22
CA ARG A 53 -13.19 -0.77 -1.55
C ARG A 53 -11.80 -0.94 -2.15
N VAL A 54 -10.84 -1.30 -1.31
CA VAL A 54 -9.50 -1.74 -1.76
C VAL A 54 -9.60 -2.85 -2.80
N LYS A 55 -8.67 -2.85 -3.76
CA LYS A 55 -8.66 -3.81 -4.88
C LYS A 55 -7.54 -4.85 -4.78
N THR A 56 -6.67 -4.74 -3.78
CA THR A 56 -5.64 -5.73 -3.47
C THR A 56 -6.28 -6.99 -2.88
N GLU A 57 -5.53 -8.09 -2.91
CA GLU A 57 -5.99 -9.37 -2.35
C GLU A 57 -5.99 -9.34 -0.82
N LEU A 58 -5.05 -8.61 -0.24
CA LEU A 58 -4.95 -8.37 1.20
C LEU A 58 -4.53 -6.92 1.48
N SER A 59 -5.15 -6.33 2.50
CA SER A 59 -4.72 -5.05 3.06
C SER A 59 -4.69 -5.17 4.57
N VAL A 60 -3.57 -4.80 5.19
CA VAL A 60 -3.37 -4.89 6.64
C VAL A 60 -2.94 -3.52 7.16
N SER A 61 -3.55 -3.08 8.25
CA SER A 61 -3.08 -1.94 9.04
C SER A 61 -2.49 -2.44 10.34
N TYR A 62 -1.23 -2.13 10.61
CA TYR A 62 -0.58 -2.40 11.88
C TYR A 62 -0.74 -1.21 12.83
N VAL A 63 -1.07 -1.50 14.08
CA VAL A 63 -1.22 -0.49 15.14
C VAL A 63 -0.15 -0.77 16.19
N ASP A 64 1.06 -0.26 15.94
CA ASP A 64 2.25 -0.59 16.73
C ASP A 64 3.12 0.63 17.08
N HIS A 65 3.07 1.75 16.35
CA HIS A 65 3.93 2.90 16.61
C HIS A 65 3.36 3.83 17.68
N ASN A 66 2.04 3.99 17.74
CA ASN A 66 1.32 4.90 18.64
C ASN A 66 0.51 4.16 19.71
N THR A 67 0.95 2.96 20.10
CA THR A 67 0.26 2.08 21.06
C THR A 67 -0.16 2.78 22.36
N VAL A 68 0.66 3.72 22.87
CA VAL A 68 0.41 4.45 24.12
C VAL A 68 -0.64 5.56 23.95
N GLN A 69 -0.94 5.98 22.71
CA GLN A 69 -1.92 7.02 22.36
C GLN A 69 -1.72 8.31 23.16
N VAL A 70 -0.49 8.85 23.15
CA VAL A 70 -0.19 10.11 23.85
C VAL A 70 -0.82 11.27 23.07
N GLY A 71 -1.70 12.03 23.70
CA GLY A 71 -2.45 13.10 23.04
C GLY A 71 -3.76 12.60 22.41
N PHE A 72 -4.65 13.53 22.08
CA PHE A 72 -5.96 13.17 21.50
C PHE A 72 -5.84 12.80 20.03
N GLU A 73 -4.84 13.34 19.33
CA GLU A 73 -4.58 13.09 17.91
C GLU A 73 -4.35 11.60 17.65
N ASN A 74 -3.49 10.96 18.44
CA ASN A 74 -3.20 9.52 18.29
C ASN A 74 -4.42 8.64 18.66
N ALA A 75 -5.20 9.05 19.65
CA ALA A 75 -6.39 8.31 20.05
C ALA A 75 -7.50 8.40 19.00
N ASP A 76 -7.67 9.58 18.40
CA ASP A 76 -8.63 9.81 17.31
C ASP A 76 -8.19 9.09 16.03
N ASP A 77 -6.89 9.12 15.70
CA ASP A 77 -6.33 8.37 14.58
C ASP A 77 -6.54 6.86 14.75
N HIS A 78 -6.30 6.31 15.93
CA HIS A 78 -6.56 4.89 16.23
C HIS A 78 -8.03 4.51 16.15
N LYS A 79 -8.93 5.44 16.46
CA LYS A 79 -10.37 5.20 16.38
C LYS A 79 -10.86 5.24 14.92
N TYR A 80 -10.20 6.03 14.08
CA TYR A 80 -10.48 6.10 12.66
C TYR A 80 -9.99 4.85 11.92
N LEU A 81 -8.79 4.36 12.25
CA LEU A 81 -8.18 3.15 11.70
C LEU A 81 -8.93 1.86 12.09
#